data_AF-A0A246DT25-F1
#
_entry.id   AF-A0A246DT25-F1
#
_cell.length_a   1.000
_cell.length_b   1.000
_cell.length_c   1.000
_cell.angle_alpha   90.00
_cell.angle_beta   90.00
_cell.angle_gamma   90.00
#
_symmetry.space_group_name_H-M   'P 1'
#
loop_
_entity.id
_entity.type
_entity.pdbx_description
1 polymer ?
#
loop_
_entity_poly.entity_id
_entity_poly.type
_entity_poly.pdbx_seq_one_letter_code
_entity_poly.pdbx_strand_id
1 'polypeptide(L)' 'MHKFTVTLTREIEADTAEEAALLLYQELSKGPVPDRYSVTDETKVTTEINLDRNKADEFASIDHTADPGNW' A
#
# COMPACT_ATOMS: atom_id res chain seq x y z
N MET A 1 -9.48 -6.78 -18.17
CA MET A 1 -8.60 -6.44 -17.02
C MET A 1 -8.71 -4.95 -16.81
N HIS A 2 -9.13 -4.51 -15.62
CA HIS A 2 -9.23 -3.09 -15.28
C HIS A 2 -7.93 -2.65 -14.61
N LYS A 3 -7.45 -1.45 -14.95
CA LYS A 3 -6.23 -0.90 -14.36
C LYS A 3 -6.61 -0.02 -13.19
N PHE A 4 -6.03 -0.31 -12.04
CA PHE A 4 -6.17 0.51 -10.84
C PHE A 4 -4.79 1.05 -10.44
N THR A 5 -4.74 2.32 -10.07
CA THR A 5 -3.58 2.93 -9.44
C THR A 5 -3.81 2.88 -7.94
N VAL A 6 -2.98 2.12 -7.23
CA VAL A 6 -3.05 2.02 -5.77
C VAL A 6 -1.94 2.90 -5.19
N THR A 7 -2.32 3.81 -4.29
CA THR A 7 -1.39 4.72 -3.61
C THR A 7 -1.56 4.62 -2.10
N LEU A 8 -0.45 4.70 -1.39
CA LEU A 8 -0.43 4.82 0.06
C LEU A 8 -0.30 6.30 0.41
N THR A 9 -1.26 6.82 1.18
CA THR A 9 -1.22 8.20 1.67
C THR A 9 -0.91 8.19 3.17
N ARG A 10 0.19 8.81 3.55
CA ARG A 10 0.63 8.94 4.94
C ARG A 10 1.08 10.38 5.17
N GLU A 11 0.67 10.96 6.29
CA GLU A 11 1.17 12.24 6.75
C GLU A 11 2.44 11.99 7.56
N ILE A 12 3.57 12.49 7.08
CA ILE A 12 4.88 12.37 7.72
C ILE A 12 5.48 13.77 7.79
N GLU A 13 5.91 14.15 8.99
CA GLU A 13 6.67 15.37 9.21
C GLU A 13 8.13 15.11 8.82
N ALA A 14 8.62 15.84 7.82
CA ALA A 14 9.98 15.75 7.32
C ALA A 14 10.43 17.11 6.77
N ASP A 15 11.73 17.37 6.80
CA ASP A 15 12.30 18.62 6.27
C ASP A 15 12.26 18.65 4.73
N THR A 16 12.25 17.49 4.07
CA THR A 16 12.21 17.38 2.61
C THR A 16 11.32 16.23 2.12
N ALA A 17 10.91 16.30 0.86
CA ALA A 17 10.13 15.23 0.22
C ALA A 17 10.90 13.90 0.14
N GLU A 18 12.23 13.96 -0.05
CA GLU A 18 13.08 12.78 -0.05
C GLU A 18 13.14 12.15 1.34
N GLU A 19 13.29 12.96 2.39
CA GLU A 19 13.27 12.48 3.77
C GLU A 19 11.91 11.85 4.13
N ALA A 20 10.79 12.46 3.73
CA ALA A 20 9.46 11.87 3.92
C ALA A 20 9.36 10.49 3.24
N ALA A 21 9.90 10.33 2.02
CA ALA A 21 9.89 9.06 1.31
C ALA A 21 10.78 8.00 2.00
N LEU A 22 11.95 8.41 2.50
CA LEU A 22 12.84 7.53 3.26
C LEU A 22 12.23 7.08 4.59
N LEU A 23 11.55 8.00 5.29
CA LEU A 23 10.83 7.70 6.53
C LEU A 23 9.66 6.75 6.28
N LEU A 24 8.88 6.96 5.22
CA LEU A 24 7.81 6.05 4.81
C LEU A 24 8.38 4.66 4.50
N TYR A 25 9.45 4.58 3.71
CA TYR A 25 10.10 3.30 3.39
C TYR A 25 10.58 2.57 4.65
N GLN A 26 11.17 3.30 5.60
CA GLN A 26 11.61 2.73 6.87
C GLN A 26 10.43 2.24 7.72
N GLU A 27 9.34 3.00 7.78
CA GLU A 27 8.12 2.63 8.51
C GLU A 27 7.50 1.35 7.94
N LEU A 28 7.41 1.24 6.60
CA LEU A 28 6.93 0.04 5.93
C LEU A 28 7.83 -1.18 6.14
N SER A 29 9.14 -0.96 6.28
CA SER A 29 10.12 -2.04 6.47
C SER A 29 10.15 -2.60 7.89
N LYS A 30 9.71 -1.82 8.89
CA LYS A 30 9.81 -2.18 10.31
C LYS A 30 8.47 -2.27 11.03
N GLY A 31 7.45 -1.61 10.51
CA GLY A 31 6.13 -1.49 11.11
C GLY A 31 5.12 -2.48 10.51
N PRO A 32 3.90 -2.53 11.08
CA PRO A 32 2.80 -3.22 10.45
C PRO A 32 2.47 -2.56 9.11
N VAL A 33 2.16 -3.39 8.11
CA VAL A 33 1.68 -2.92 6.80
C VAL A 33 0.46 -2.02 7.01
N PRO A 34 0.43 -0.82 6.41
CA PRO A 34 -0.67 0.11 6.57
C PRO A 34 -1.96 -0.52 6.06
N ASP A 35 -3.07 -0.23 6.73
CA ASP A 35 -4.40 -0.69 6.35
C ASP A 35 -5.10 0.26 5.36
N ARG A 36 -4.71 1.53 5.27
CA ARG A 36 -5.41 2.51 4.41
C ARG A 36 -4.71 2.74 3.08
N TYR A 37 -5.46 2.55 1.98
CA TYR A 37 -4.98 2.76 0.62
C TYR A 37 -5.98 3.58 -0.20
N SER A 38 -5.46 4.43 -1.07
CA SER A 38 -6.25 5.16 -2.07
C SER A 38 -6.16 4.43 -3.41
N VAL A 39 -7.30 3.93 -3.89
CA VAL A 39 -7.41 3.22 -5.16
C VAL A 39 -8.10 4.13 -6.17
N THR A 40 -7.39 4.47 -7.24
CA THR A 40 -7.93 5.24 -8.35
C THR A 40 -8.15 4.33 -9.55
N ASP A 41 -9.37 4.27 -10.05
CA ASP A 41 -9.72 3.50 -11.25
C ASP A 41 -9.51 4.29 -12.56
N GLU A 42 -9.74 3.62 -13.70
CA GLU A 42 -9.60 4.20 -15.04
C GLU A 42 -10.51 5.40 -15.30
N THR A 43 -11.61 5.53 -14.55
CA THR A 43 -12.52 6.68 -14.63
C THR A 43 -12.07 7.86 -13.77
N LYS A 44 -10.88 7.75 -13.17
CA LYS A 44 -10.28 8.71 -12.23
C LYS A 44 -11.08 8.88 -10.93
N VAL A 45 -11.98 7.97 -10.63
CA VAL A 45 -12.64 7.92 -9.33
C VAL A 45 -11.64 7.36 -8.34
N THR A 46 -11.44 8.08 -7.23
CA THR A 46 -10.54 7.66 -6.15
C THR A 46 -11.38 7.21 -4.98
N THR A 47 -11.17 5.98 -4.54
CA THR A 47 -11.84 5.37 -3.39
C THR A 47 -10.81 5.03 -2.33
N GLU A 48 -11.09 5.41 -1.10
CA GLU A 48 -10.28 5.01 0.03
C GLU A 48 -10.74 3.63 0.53
N ILE A 49 -9.80 2.70 0.57
CA ILE A 49 -10.01 1.34 1.04
C ILE A 49 -9.23 1.18 2.32
N ASN A 50 -9.92 0.78 3.38
CA ASN A 50 -9.30 0.26 4.59
C ASN A 50 -9.26 -1.26 4.49
N LEU A 51 -8.06 -1.84 4.48
CA LEU A 51 -7.79 -3.25 4.40
C LEU A 51 -7.72 -3.84 5.80
N ASP A 52 -8.60 -4.80 6.06
CA ASP A 52 -8.46 -5.68 7.20
C ASP A 52 -7.19 -6.52 7.04
N ARG A 53 -6.24 -6.35 7.97
CA ARG A 53 -4.96 -7.08 7.97
C ARG A 53 -5.14 -8.59 7.86
N ASN A 54 -6.15 -9.16 8.54
CA ASN A 54 -6.45 -10.59 8.46
C ASN A 54 -6.86 -11.00 7.04
N LYS A 55 -7.68 -10.20 6.37
CA LYS A 55 -8.13 -10.48 5.00
C LYS A 55 -7.01 -10.32 3.99
N ALA A 56 -6.10 -9.38 4.21
CA ALA A 56 -4.91 -9.21 3.39
C ALA A 56 -3.90 -10.37 3.56
N ASP A 57 -3.70 -10.83 4.79
CA ASP A 57 -2.83 -11.98 5.10
C ASP A 57 -3.43 -13.29 4.55
N GLU A 58 -4.74 -13.48 4.68
CA GLU A 58 -5.46 -14.59 4.04
C GLU A 58 -5.38 -14.51 2.52
N PHE A 59 -5.48 -13.32 1.92
CA PHE A 59 -5.31 -13.16 0.48
C PHE A 59 -3.89 -13.53 0.03
N ALA A 60 -2.86 -13.10 0.76
CA ALA A 60 -1.47 -13.50 0.51
C ALA A 60 -1.26 -15.02 0.68
N SER A 61 -2.01 -15.66 1.57
CA SER A 61 -1.93 -17.11 1.78
C SER A 61 -2.75 -17.94 0.77
N ILE A 62 -3.76 -17.36 0.12
CA ILE A 62 -4.63 -18.06 -0.84
C ILE A 62 -4.19 -17.79 -2.29
N ASP A 63 -3.62 -16.62 -2.56
CA ASP A 63 -3.17 -16.16 -3.87
C ASP A 63 -1.63 -16.23 -3.95
N HIS A 64 -1.10 -17.38 -4.40
CA HIS A 64 0.34 -17.62 -4.63
C HIS A 64 0.97 -16.73 -5.73
N THR A 65 0.28 -15.70 -6.21
CA THR A 65 0.81 -14.74 -7.19
C THR A 65 1.59 -13.60 -6.52
N ALA A 66 1.55 -13.48 -5.19
CA ALA A 66 2.33 -12.54 -4.39
C ALA A 66 3.45 -13.23 -3.59
N ASP A 67 4.03 -14.30 -4.13
CA ASP A 67 5.22 -14.92 -3.54
C ASP A 67 6.40 -13.92 -3.65
N PRO A 68 7.05 -13.53 -2.53
CA PRO A 68 8.18 -12.59 -2.54
C PRO A 68 9.42 -13.13 -3.27
N GLY A 69 9.38 -14.36 -3.81
CA GLY A 69 10.42 -14.96 -4.64
C GLY A 69 10.32 -14.69 -6.15
N ASN A 70 9.36 -13.88 -6.65
CA ASN A 70 9.16 -13.70 -8.09
C ASN A 70 9.17 -12.23 -8.59
N TRP A 71 9.94 -11.36 -7.94
CA TRP A 71 10.29 -10.02 -8.44
C TRP A 71 11.69 -10.00 -9.06
#